data_AF-A0A9E4I9P9-F1
#
_entry.id   AF-A0A9E4I9P9-F1
#
_cell.length_a   1.000
_cell.length_b   1.000
_cell.length_c   1.000
_cell.angle_alpha   90.00
_cell.angle_beta   90.00
_cell.angle_gamma   90.00
#
_symmetry.space_group_name_H-M   'P 1'
#
loop_
_entity.id
_entity.type
_entity.pdbx_description
1 polymer ?
#
loop_
_entity_poly.entity_id
_entity_poly.type
_entity_poly.pdbx_seq_one_letter_code
_entity_poly.pdbx_strand_id
1 'polypeptide(L)'
;MGDVETAATGELRSLNPSLGRDFVRLTDRVFVAAGYGMSTFAFVVGDSGIVAVDAGSTPGATTDAIAELRRHSELPIRDLICTHHHFDHILGAVALVAENPGIEIWTHEPFANEVWRLAEVGKIALQRAFRQFGHLLPPELHVNTGFASAAETRRFCLGDLPDPSIRATRQFSGSATVESGGLILALTHNPGETDDQLLVWFEEERVAFVGDNIYRSWPNLYAIRGTLYRDVRDWCESIDRIRALQPHHLVLGHTLPISGAAEVDEALEVYSRGLWHVYNATIEGMNAGRTPDELAREVRLPDDLADHPLLREYYGSVAWSVRAIFDGVLGWFDGNPTTLDPLHPAERARRIAGLAGGAGVLLARARAALAAGEAQWTAELCDMLLALDFETPEVTALKADALDLDTATGRNYHHTCAQELRESIKADGAIRWARGSIRGIVDSGLRRDNGERRDGEELPPRPARLGAGRSHGGGVQVRRHRHVALVAPGADVGDQRGRVVVPPRRRHEVREHEVPYTGTRRQCTHRRCFRVVAGEPLDAVS
;
A
#
# COMPACT_ATOMS: atom_id res chain seq x y z
N MET A 1 -28.07 2.07 -10.25
CA MET A 1 -27.89 2.69 -11.58
C MET A 1 -27.22 1.69 -12.49
N GLY A 2 -27.68 1.53 -13.73
CA GLY A 2 -26.81 1.04 -14.80
C GLY A 2 -25.69 2.06 -15.02
N ASP A 3 -24.59 1.66 -15.64
CA ASP A 3 -23.48 2.58 -15.97
C ASP A 3 -24.02 3.79 -16.75
N VAL A 4 -24.18 4.92 -16.07
CA VAL A 4 -24.54 6.18 -16.72
C VAL A 4 -23.25 6.66 -17.36
N GLU A 5 -23.23 6.71 -18.68
CA GLU A 5 -22.08 7.17 -19.45
C GLU A 5 -21.85 8.67 -19.15
N THR A 6 -20.95 8.96 -18.22
CA THR A 6 -20.45 10.32 -17.96
C THR A 6 -19.29 10.62 -18.91
N ALA A 7 -18.94 11.90 -19.06
CA ALA A 7 -17.75 12.28 -19.84
C ALA A 7 -16.47 11.59 -19.31
N ALA A 8 -16.32 11.48 -17.99
CA ALA A 8 -15.22 10.78 -17.35
C ALA A 8 -15.22 9.28 -17.66
N THR A 9 -16.38 8.61 -17.64
CA THR A 9 -16.48 7.20 -18.06
C THR A 9 -16.04 7.01 -19.50
N GLY A 10 -16.49 7.90 -20.40
CA GLY A 10 -16.11 7.87 -21.81
C GLY A 10 -14.60 8.06 -22.01
N GLU A 11 -14.00 8.97 -21.26
CA GLU A 11 -12.55 9.21 -21.27
C GLU A 11 -11.77 8.00 -20.77
N LEU A 12 -12.16 7.39 -19.65
CA LEU A 12 -11.54 6.16 -19.16
C LEU A 12 -11.67 5.01 -20.16
N ARG A 13 -12.84 4.84 -20.79
CA ARG A 13 -13.05 3.83 -21.83
C ARG A 13 -12.15 4.05 -23.04
N SER A 14 -11.83 5.31 -23.37
CA SER A 14 -10.94 5.64 -24.48
C SER A 14 -9.50 5.14 -24.29
N LEU A 15 -9.08 4.88 -23.04
CA LEU A 15 -7.78 4.30 -22.73
C LEU A 15 -7.70 2.81 -23.09
N ASN A 16 -8.82 2.08 -23.06
CA ASN A 16 -8.84 0.62 -23.15
C ASN A 16 -8.07 0.02 -24.34
N PRO A 17 -8.13 0.59 -25.57
CA PRO A 17 -7.33 0.08 -26.69
C PRO A 17 -5.83 0.08 -26.42
N SER A 18 -5.33 1.07 -25.67
CA SER A 18 -3.91 1.20 -25.29
C SER A 18 -3.47 0.32 -24.11
N LEU A 19 -4.43 -0.31 -23.44
CA LEU A 19 -4.21 -1.21 -22.28
C LEU A 19 -4.23 -2.69 -22.68
N GLY A 20 -4.35 -2.99 -23.98
CA GLY A 20 -4.28 -4.34 -24.53
C GLY A 20 -2.88 -4.92 -24.50
N ARG A 21 -2.77 -6.24 -24.70
CA ARG A 21 -1.49 -6.95 -24.81
C ARG A 21 -0.76 -6.52 -26.08
N ASP A 22 0.50 -6.14 -25.92
CA ASP A 22 1.42 -5.87 -27.02
C ASP A 22 2.84 -6.32 -26.63
N PHE A 23 3.49 -7.07 -27.52
CA PHE A 23 4.87 -7.52 -27.34
C PHE A 23 5.76 -6.72 -28.32
N VAL A 24 6.32 -5.64 -27.79
CA VAL A 24 6.98 -4.61 -28.59
C VAL A 24 8.46 -4.93 -28.72
N ARG A 25 8.95 -5.11 -29.95
CA ARG A 25 10.39 -5.00 -30.23
C ARG A 25 10.76 -3.52 -30.25
N LEU A 26 11.24 -3.01 -29.12
CA LEU A 26 11.51 -1.59 -28.90
C LEU A 26 12.76 -1.13 -29.66
N THR A 27 13.79 -1.96 -29.61
CA THR A 27 15.08 -1.77 -30.29
C THR A 27 15.54 -3.13 -30.84
N ASP A 28 16.79 -3.21 -31.32
CA ASP A 28 17.30 -4.49 -31.80
C ASP A 28 17.44 -5.52 -30.66
N ARG A 29 17.78 -5.07 -29.44
CA ARG A 29 18.02 -5.94 -28.27
C ARG A 29 16.94 -5.86 -27.20
N VAL A 30 16.06 -4.86 -27.18
CA VAL A 30 15.04 -4.68 -26.13
C VAL A 30 13.65 -5.07 -26.61
N PHE A 31 13.01 -5.98 -25.86
CA PHE A 31 11.64 -6.43 -26.07
C PHE A 31 10.81 -6.12 -24.83
N VAL A 32 9.61 -5.56 -25.01
CA VAL A 32 8.75 -5.09 -23.93
C VAL A 32 7.40 -5.80 -24.00
N ALA A 33 6.97 -6.40 -22.90
CA ALA A 33 5.66 -7.01 -22.74
C ALA A 33 4.71 -6.03 -22.02
N ALA A 34 3.92 -5.29 -22.80
CA ALA A 34 2.93 -4.34 -22.28
C ALA A 34 1.54 -4.99 -22.25
N GLY A 35 0.76 -4.75 -21.19
CA GLY A 35 -0.62 -5.24 -21.06
C GLY A 35 -0.76 -6.76 -20.83
N TYR A 36 0.35 -7.49 -20.63
CA TYR A 36 0.33 -8.92 -20.26
C TYR A 36 -0.17 -9.15 -18.82
N GLY A 37 -0.09 -8.11 -17.98
CA GLY A 37 -0.62 -8.04 -16.62
C GLY A 37 -0.95 -6.59 -16.25
N MET A 38 -0.85 -6.24 -14.96
CA MET A 38 -1.00 -4.86 -14.50
C MET A 38 0.25 -4.01 -14.80
N SER A 39 1.44 -4.61 -14.72
CA SER A 39 2.71 -3.96 -15.04
C SER A 39 3.19 -4.30 -16.46
N THR A 40 4.15 -3.51 -16.91
CA THR A 40 4.97 -3.70 -18.10
C THR A 40 6.36 -4.15 -17.66
N PHE A 41 6.89 -5.15 -18.34
CA PHE A 41 8.22 -5.70 -18.07
C PHE A 41 8.93 -5.99 -19.39
N ALA A 42 10.25 -6.20 -19.32
CA ALA A 42 11.07 -6.24 -20.52
C ALA A 42 12.18 -7.29 -20.47
N PHE A 43 12.71 -7.59 -21.65
CA PHE A 43 13.83 -8.48 -21.87
C PHE A 43 14.89 -7.76 -22.72
N VAL A 44 16.11 -7.70 -22.21
CA VAL A 44 17.28 -7.17 -22.91
C VAL A 44 18.12 -8.36 -23.37
N VAL A 45 18.26 -8.51 -24.68
CA VAL A 45 18.89 -9.67 -25.34
C VAL A 45 20.34 -9.37 -25.65
N GLY A 46 21.23 -10.07 -24.95
CA GLY A 46 22.66 -10.03 -25.16
C GLY A 46 23.14 -10.98 -26.25
N ASP A 47 24.46 -11.18 -26.30
CA ASP A 47 25.12 -12.08 -27.25
C ASP A 47 25.04 -13.55 -26.80
N SER A 48 24.96 -13.78 -25.48
CA SER A 48 24.93 -15.13 -24.91
C SER A 48 23.90 -15.33 -23.80
N GLY A 49 23.17 -14.29 -23.40
CA GLY A 49 22.15 -14.37 -22.35
C GLY A 49 21.17 -13.20 -22.41
N ILE A 50 20.09 -13.29 -21.65
CA ILE A 50 19.03 -12.29 -21.56
C ILE A 50 18.94 -11.79 -20.12
N VAL A 51 18.75 -10.48 -19.96
CA VAL A 51 18.43 -9.83 -18.69
C VAL A 51 16.96 -9.42 -18.72
N ALA A 52 16.15 -9.93 -17.79
CA ALA A 52 14.79 -9.48 -17.57
C ALA A 52 14.78 -8.24 -16.66
N VAL A 53 13.92 -7.27 -16.96
CA VAL A 53 13.65 -6.10 -16.11
C VAL A 53 12.17 -6.15 -15.73
N ASP A 54 11.92 -6.35 -14.44
CA ASP A 54 10.66 -6.82 -13.86
C ASP A 54 10.18 -8.17 -14.41
N ALA A 55 9.18 -8.75 -13.74
CA ALA A 55 8.67 -10.08 -14.05
C ALA A 55 7.16 -10.10 -14.33
N GLY A 56 6.46 -8.97 -14.22
CA GLY A 56 5.03 -8.93 -14.44
C GLY A 56 4.21 -9.43 -13.24
N SER A 57 2.88 -9.36 -13.41
CA SER A 57 1.95 -9.43 -12.27
C SER A 57 1.47 -10.82 -11.89
N THR A 58 1.65 -11.81 -12.77
CA THR A 58 1.29 -13.21 -12.50
C THR A 58 2.24 -14.15 -13.24
N PRO A 59 2.52 -15.37 -12.74
CA PRO A 59 3.36 -16.34 -13.44
C PRO A 59 2.85 -16.69 -14.86
N GLY A 60 1.53 -16.71 -15.05
CA GLY A 60 0.93 -16.98 -16.36
C GLY A 60 1.22 -15.87 -17.37
N ALA A 61 1.10 -14.60 -16.96
CA ALA A 61 1.45 -13.45 -17.80
C ALA A 61 2.91 -13.47 -18.24
N THR A 62 3.82 -13.80 -17.32
CA THR A 62 5.25 -13.92 -17.60
C THR A 62 5.55 -15.09 -18.54
N THR A 63 4.89 -16.23 -18.34
CA THR A 63 5.01 -17.40 -19.22
C THR A 63 4.58 -17.07 -20.65
N ASP A 64 3.45 -16.37 -20.81
CA ASP A 64 2.97 -15.93 -22.12
C ASP A 64 3.97 -14.99 -22.80
N ALA A 65 4.60 -14.06 -22.05
CA ALA A 65 5.58 -13.14 -22.60
C ALA A 65 6.91 -13.83 -22.95
N ILE A 66 7.36 -14.80 -22.16
CA ILE A 66 8.51 -15.66 -22.47
C ILE A 66 8.24 -16.42 -23.78
N ALA A 67 7.02 -16.95 -23.98
CA ALA A 67 6.67 -17.65 -25.20
C ALA A 67 6.80 -16.75 -26.45
N GLU A 68 6.41 -15.48 -26.36
CA GLU A 68 6.64 -14.51 -27.45
C GLU A 68 8.13 -14.17 -27.60
N LEU A 69 8.87 -13.96 -26.50
CA LEU A 69 10.32 -13.73 -26.52
C LEU A 69 11.07 -14.84 -27.26
N ARG A 70 10.68 -16.11 -27.07
CA ARG A 70 11.33 -17.28 -27.69
C ARG A 70 11.21 -17.29 -29.21
N ARG A 71 10.27 -16.53 -29.79
CA ARG A 71 10.19 -16.32 -31.24
C ARG A 71 11.33 -15.44 -31.78
N HIS A 72 12.01 -14.71 -30.90
CA HIS A 72 13.08 -13.79 -31.22
C HIS A 72 14.45 -14.23 -30.69
N SER A 73 14.50 -14.97 -29.57
CA SER A 73 15.75 -15.43 -28.98
C SER A 73 15.57 -16.71 -28.17
N GLU A 74 16.48 -17.67 -28.38
CA GLU A 74 16.60 -18.92 -27.61
C GLU A 74 17.68 -18.81 -26.51
N LEU A 75 18.24 -17.61 -26.29
CA LEU A 75 19.27 -17.41 -25.27
C LEU A 75 18.68 -17.58 -23.85
N PRO A 76 19.47 -18.10 -22.90
CA PRO A 76 19.01 -18.28 -21.53
C PRO A 76 18.77 -16.93 -20.86
N ILE A 77 17.67 -16.81 -20.10
CA ILE A 77 17.46 -15.67 -19.19
C ILE A 77 18.31 -15.91 -17.94
N ARG A 78 19.31 -15.05 -17.73
CA ARG A 78 20.34 -15.22 -16.70
C ARG A 78 20.11 -14.36 -15.48
N ASP A 79 19.50 -13.20 -15.67
CA ASP A 79 19.29 -12.21 -14.63
C ASP A 79 17.86 -11.68 -14.69
N LEU A 80 17.32 -11.37 -13.52
CA LEU A 80 16.11 -10.59 -13.30
C LEU A 80 16.49 -9.38 -12.45
N ILE A 81 16.23 -8.19 -12.95
CA ILE A 81 16.29 -6.95 -12.18
C ILE A 81 14.88 -6.59 -11.77
N CYS A 82 14.59 -6.57 -10.47
CA CYS A 82 13.32 -6.03 -9.97
C CYS A 82 13.49 -4.53 -9.74
N THR A 83 12.73 -3.72 -10.45
CA THR A 83 12.81 -2.26 -10.33
C THR A 83 12.38 -1.80 -8.94
N HIS A 84 11.38 -2.47 -8.35
CA HIS A 84 10.91 -2.24 -6.98
C HIS A 84 10.08 -3.41 -6.45
N HIS A 85 9.69 -3.38 -5.18
CA HIS A 85 9.04 -4.49 -4.49
C HIS A 85 7.53 -4.68 -4.74
N HIS A 86 6.85 -3.85 -5.55
CA HIS A 86 5.41 -4.01 -5.74
C HIS A 86 5.06 -5.32 -6.43
N PHE A 87 3.98 -5.94 -5.96
CA PHE A 87 3.59 -7.29 -6.37
C PHE A 87 3.42 -7.44 -7.87
N ASP A 88 2.82 -6.45 -8.53
CA ASP A 88 2.63 -6.49 -9.95
C ASP A 88 3.94 -6.47 -10.76
N HIS A 89 5.09 -6.16 -10.16
CA HIS A 89 6.40 -6.23 -10.81
C HIS A 89 7.15 -7.54 -10.52
N ILE A 90 6.86 -8.18 -9.39
CA ILE A 90 7.69 -9.30 -8.89
C ILE A 90 6.98 -10.65 -8.89
N LEU A 91 5.64 -10.72 -8.86
CA LEU A 91 4.94 -12.00 -8.68
C LEU A 91 5.14 -12.97 -9.85
N GLY A 92 5.38 -12.45 -11.05
CA GLY A 92 5.71 -13.26 -12.22
C GLY A 92 7.08 -13.93 -12.17
N ALA A 93 7.96 -13.55 -11.23
CA ALA A 93 9.33 -14.06 -11.15
C ALA A 93 9.38 -15.59 -10.97
N VAL A 94 8.32 -16.21 -10.44
CA VAL A 94 8.19 -17.68 -10.35
C VAL A 94 8.37 -18.35 -11.72
N ALA A 95 7.84 -17.76 -12.80
CA ALA A 95 7.99 -18.31 -14.14
C ALA A 95 9.44 -18.24 -14.63
N LEU A 96 10.14 -17.14 -14.33
CA LEU A 96 11.56 -16.97 -14.68
C LEU A 96 12.46 -17.92 -13.90
N VAL A 97 12.19 -18.13 -12.61
CA VAL A 97 12.91 -19.12 -11.77
C VAL A 97 12.62 -20.54 -12.24
N ALA A 98 11.40 -20.84 -12.68
CA ALA A 98 11.07 -22.14 -13.24
C ALA A 98 11.82 -22.42 -14.56
N GLU A 99 12.00 -21.38 -15.38
CA GLU A 99 12.77 -21.47 -16.63
C GLU A 99 14.28 -21.59 -16.37
N ASN A 100 14.81 -20.83 -15.41
CA ASN A 100 16.19 -20.92 -14.97
C ASN A 100 16.29 -20.88 -13.44
N PRO A 101 16.41 -22.05 -12.77
CA PRO A 101 16.54 -22.11 -11.31
C PRO A 101 17.80 -21.42 -10.74
N GLY A 102 18.79 -21.12 -11.60
CA GLY A 102 20.02 -20.41 -11.25
C GLY A 102 20.01 -18.93 -11.63
N ILE A 103 18.86 -18.34 -11.94
CA ILE A 103 18.74 -16.92 -12.29
C ILE A 103 19.24 -16.02 -11.14
N GLU A 104 20.00 -14.98 -11.46
CA GLU A 104 20.36 -13.96 -10.48
C GLU A 104 19.24 -12.91 -10.37
N ILE A 105 18.78 -12.64 -9.15
CA ILE A 105 17.71 -11.68 -8.87
C ILE A 105 18.32 -10.46 -8.18
N TRP A 106 18.32 -9.34 -8.90
CA TRP A 106 18.91 -8.06 -8.51
C TRP A 106 17.86 -7.12 -7.94
N THR A 107 18.13 -6.57 -6.75
CA THR A 107 17.22 -5.67 -6.04
C THR A 107 17.97 -4.59 -5.26
N HIS A 108 17.31 -3.47 -5.00
CA HIS A 108 17.82 -2.42 -4.11
C HIS A 108 17.26 -2.56 -2.70
N GLU A 109 18.05 -2.28 -1.66
CA GLU A 109 17.52 -2.25 -0.29
C GLU A 109 16.77 -0.94 0.02
N PRO A 110 15.59 -0.98 0.69
CA PRO A 110 14.96 -2.15 1.29
C PRO A 110 13.97 -2.89 0.37
N PHE A 111 14.32 -4.11 -0.05
CA PHE A 111 13.45 -4.96 -0.87
C PHE A 111 12.64 -5.95 0.00
N ALA A 112 11.49 -5.52 0.56
CA ALA A 112 10.44 -6.41 1.14
C ALA A 112 9.30 -5.65 1.88
N ASN A 113 9.06 -4.36 1.64
CA ASN A 113 8.21 -3.57 2.54
C ASN A 113 6.71 -3.94 2.47
N GLU A 114 6.18 -4.31 1.29
CA GLU A 114 4.73 -4.51 1.12
C GLU A 114 4.16 -5.78 1.77
N VAL A 115 4.91 -6.89 1.82
CA VAL A 115 4.47 -8.14 2.46
C VAL A 115 4.29 -7.94 3.97
N TRP A 116 5.26 -7.27 4.61
CA TRP A 116 5.20 -6.98 6.05
C TRP A 116 4.03 -6.05 6.38
N ARG A 117 3.81 -5.03 5.56
CA ARG A 117 2.65 -4.14 5.71
C ARG A 117 1.33 -4.90 5.60
N LEU A 118 1.18 -5.77 4.60
CA LEU A 118 -0.01 -6.62 4.45
C LEU A 118 -0.15 -7.62 5.61
N ALA A 119 0.94 -8.02 6.28
CA ALA A 119 0.86 -8.82 7.49
C ALA A 119 0.31 -8.00 8.68
N GLU A 120 0.74 -6.75 8.81
CA GLU A 120 0.41 -5.88 9.94
C GLU A 120 -1.04 -5.33 9.87
N VAL A 121 -1.46 -4.83 8.70
CA VAL A 121 -2.78 -4.21 8.47
C VAL A 121 -3.66 -4.96 7.46
N GLY A 122 -3.44 -6.28 7.32
CA GLY A 122 -3.95 -7.08 6.20
C GLY A 122 -5.44 -6.99 5.89
N LYS A 123 -6.34 -7.06 6.89
CA LYS A 123 -7.79 -7.00 6.60
C LYS A 123 -8.17 -5.69 5.91
N ILE A 124 -7.74 -4.57 6.49
CA ILE A 124 -8.14 -3.24 6.02
C ILE A 124 -7.39 -2.87 4.74
N ALA A 125 -6.10 -3.23 4.62
CA ALA A 125 -5.33 -3.01 3.41
C ALA A 125 -5.92 -3.77 2.21
N LEU A 126 -6.27 -5.06 2.39
CA LEU A 126 -6.91 -5.85 1.34
C LEU A 126 -8.28 -5.31 0.94
N GLN A 127 -9.11 -4.95 1.93
CA GLN A 127 -10.43 -4.38 1.65
C GLN A 127 -10.33 -3.10 0.81
N ARG A 128 -9.41 -2.19 1.18
CA ARG A 128 -9.21 -0.94 0.45
C ARG A 128 -8.57 -1.18 -0.92
N ALA A 129 -7.67 -2.15 -1.06
CA ALA A 129 -7.08 -2.54 -2.35
C ALA A 129 -8.15 -3.08 -3.30
N PHE A 130 -9.01 -3.99 -2.85
CA PHE A 130 -10.10 -4.55 -3.67
C PHE A 130 -11.09 -3.47 -4.13
N ARG A 131 -11.33 -2.46 -3.28
CA ARG A 131 -12.12 -1.28 -3.66
C ARG A 131 -11.39 -0.42 -4.70
N GLN A 132 -10.12 -0.06 -4.48
CA GLN A 132 -9.33 0.75 -5.41
C GLN A 132 -9.24 0.11 -6.81
N PHE A 133 -9.04 -1.20 -6.86
CA PHE A 133 -8.85 -1.94 -8.11
C PHE A 133 -10.14 -2.57 -8.66
N GLY A 134 -11.29 -2.35 -8.02
CA GLY A 134 -12.58 -2.82 -8.54
C GLY A 134 -12.72 -4.34 -8.65
N HIS A 135 -11.96 -5.12 -7.85
CA HIS A 135 -11.95 -6.60 -7.93
C HIS A 135 -13.33 -7.23 -7.76
N LEU A 136 -14.19 -6.57 -6.97
CA LEU A 136 -15.54 -7.06 -6.65
C LEU A 136 -16.62 -6.42 -7.52
N LEU A 137 -16.27 -5.49 -8.40
CA LEU A 137 -17.25 -4.84 -9.27
C LEU A 137 -17.75 -5.81 -10.33
N PRO A 138 -19.05 -5.75 -10.68
CA PRO A 138 -19.58 -6.36 -11.89
C PRO A 138 -18.81 -5.91 -13.15
N PRO A 139 -18.69 -6.76 -14.20
CA PRO A 139 -18.01 -6.43 -15.45
C PRO A 139 -18.42 -5.10 -16.08
N GLU A 140 -19.69 -4.77 -16.04
CA GLU A 140 -20.26 -3.55 -16.60
C GLU A 140 -19.85 -2.26 -15.88
N LEU A 141 -19.43 -2.35 -14.60
CA LEU A 141 -18.99 -1.19 -13.80
C LEU A 141 -17.47 -1.08 -13.70
N HIS A 142 -16.73 -2.15 -14.00
CA HIS A 142 -15.27 -2.14 -13.95
C HIS A 142 -14.70 -1.76 -15.32
N VAL A 143 -14.41 -0.46 -15.50
CA VAL A 143 -13.87 0.08 -16.75
C VAL A 143 -12.39 -0.32 -16.91
N ASN A 144 -11.54 0.17 -16.01
CA ASN A 144 -10.10 -0.11 -15.90
C ASN A 144 -9.56 0.49 -14.59
N THR A 145 -8.23 0.52 -14.43
CA THR A 145 -7.55 1.17 -13.29
C THR A 145 -6.76 2.42 -13.67
N GLY A 146 -6.98 2.96 -14.87
CA GLY A 146 -6.23 4.08 -15.45
C GLY A 146 -4.91 3.67 -16.14
N PHE A 147 -4.28 2.58 -15.69
CA PHE A 147 -3.02 2.08 -16.26
C PHE A 147 -3.06 0.60 -16.66
N ALA A 148 -4.07 -0.16 -16.22
CA ALA A 148 -4.25 -1.57 -16.57
C ALA A 148 -5.71 -1.87 -16.90
N SER A 149 -5.93 -2.84 -17.79
CA SER A 149 -7.29 -3.25 -18.15
C SER A 149 -8.01 -3.91 -16.97
N ALA A 150 -9.34 -3.84 -16.95
CA ALA A 150 -10.15 -4.52 -15.94
C ALA A 150 -9.93 -6.05 -15.94
N ALA A 151 -9.65 -6.64 -17.11
CA ALA A 151 -9.39 -8.07 -17.26
C ALA A 151 -8.10 -8.49 -16.55
N GLU A 152 -7.00 -7.77 -16.80
CA GLU A 152 -5.70 -8.08 -16.17
C GLU A 152 -5.69 -7.71 -14.69
N THR A 153 -6.37 -6.63 -14.30
CA THR A 153 -6.56 -6.26 -12.88
C THR A 153 -7.30 -7.36 -12.11
N ARG A 154 -8.32 -8.00 -12.70
CA ARG A 154 -9.04 -9.11 -12.05
C ARG A 154 -8.22 -10.39 -11.99
N ARG A 155 -7.37 -10.64 -12.99
CA ARG A 155 -6.44 -11.79 -12.99
C ARG A 155 -5.40 -11.65 -11.91
N PHE A 156 -4.96 -10.42 -11.62
CA PHE A 156 -4.13 -10.12 -10.48
C PHE A 156 -4.89 -10.43 -9.18
N CYS A 157 -4.56 -11.58 -8.58
CA CYS A 157 -5.10 -11.99 -7.29
C CYS A 157 -4.02 -11.91 -6.23
N LEU A 158 -4.30 -11.19 -5.13
CA LEU A 158 -3.46 -11.18 -3.92
C LEU A 158 -3.40 -12.55 -3.19
N GLY A 159 -3.76 -13.64 -3.86
CA GLY A 159 -3.47 -15.01 -3.42
C GLY A 159 -2.27 -15.64 -4.15
N ASP A 160 -1.78 -15.01 -5.22
CA ASP A 160 -0.53 -15.35 -5.92
C ASP A 160 0.70 -14.73 -5.21
N LEU A 161 0.58 -14.50 -3.90
CA LEU A 161 1.56 -13.85 -3.04
C LEU A 161 2.96 -14.45 -3.19
N PRO A 162 4.01 -13.67 -2.90
CA PRO A 162 5.36 -14.01 -3.35
C PRO A 162 5.76 -15.41 -2.90
N ASP A 163 6.02 -16.24 -3.91
CA ASP A 163 6.56 -17.57 -3.74
C ASP A 163 7.91 -17.46 -3.00
N PRO A 164 8.20 -18.33 -2.01
CA PRO A 164 9.49 -18.33 -1.32
C PRO A 164 10.73 -18.47 -2.22
N SER A 165 10.56 -18.84 -3.50
CA SER A 165 11.59 -18.85 -4.54
C SER A 165 11.97 -17.45 -5.04
N ILE A 166 11.12 -16.44 -4.86
CA ILE A 166 11.41 -15.04 -5.19
C ILE A 166 12.27 -14.45 -4.07
N ARG A 167 13.58 -14.67 -4.13
CA ARG A 167 14.55 -14.13 -3.18
C ARG A 167 15.63 -13.40 -3.93
N ALA A 168 15.92 -12.17 -3.50
CA ALA A 168 17.08 -11.45 -3.99
C ALA A 168 18.34 -12.30 -3.80
N THR A 169 19.06 -12.58 -4.88
CA THR A 169 20.38 -13.22 -4.83
C THR A 169 21.50 -12.19 -4.92
N ARG A 170 21.16 -10.97 -5.34
CA ARG A 170 22.02 -9.79 -5.44
C ARG A 170 21.25 -8.59 -4.92
N GLN A 171 21.51 -8.20 -3.68
CA GLN A 171 20.94 -7.00 -3.07
C GLN A 171 22.03 -5.96 -2.87
N PHE A 172 21.75 -4.70 -3.20
CA PHE A 172 22.71 -3.61 -3.09
C PHE A 172 22.05 -2.33 -2.61
N SER A 173 22.87 -1.36 -2.20
CA SER A 173 22.46 0.01 -1.86
C SER A 173 23.15 1.01 -2.79
N GLY A 174 22.44 2.07 -3.17
CA GLY A 174 22.96 3.10 -4.07
C GLY A 174 22.99 2.62 -5.51
N SER A 175 24.12 2.12 -5.99
CA SER A 175 24.30 1.76 -7.40
C SER A 175 24.99 0.41 -7.59
N ALA A 176 24.68 -0.27 -8.69
CA ALA A 176 25.33 -1.50 -9.12
C ALA A 176 25.41 -1.56 -10.65
N THR A 177 26.17 -2.52 -11.18
CA THR A 177 26.24 -2.80 -12.61
C THR A 177 25.97 -4.27 -12.83
N VAL A 178 25.07 -4.59 -13.76
CA VAL A 178 24.83 -5.96 -14.23
C VAL A 178 25.63 -6.17 -15.50
N GLU A 179 26.61 -7.06 -15.44
CA GLU A 179 27.40 -7.53 -16.58
C GLU A 179 27.00 -8.97 -16.90
N SER A 180 26.12 -9.15 -17.88
CA SER A 180 25.57 -10.48 -18.20
C SER A 180 25.32 -10.66 -19.68
N GLY A 181 25.80 -11.79 -20.22
CA GLY A 181 25.49 -12.16 -21.61
C GLY A 181 26.03 -11.19 -22.67
N GLY A 182 27.02 -10.35 -22.36
CA GLY A 182 27.49 -9.28 -23.26
C GLY A 182 26.69 -7.98 -23.14
N LEU A 183 25.87 -7.85 -22.09
CA LEU A 183 25.17 -6.62 -21.72
C LEU A 183 25.85 -5.98 -20.52
N ILE A 184 25.81 -4.64 -20.48
CA ILE A 184 26.18 -3.82 -19.33
C ILE A 184 25.00 -2.92 -19.03
N LEU A 185 24.34 -3.13 -17.88
CA LEU A 185 23.24 -2.28 -17.42
C LEU A 185 23.63 -1.63 -16.09
N ALA A 186 23.51 -0.30 -16.02
CA ALA A 186 23.72 0.43 -14.78
C ALA A 186 22.42 0.48 -13.96
N LEU A 187 22.50 0.14 -12.69
CA LEU A 187 21.40 0.21 -11.73
C LEU A 187 21.69 1.33 -10.75
N THR A 188 20.76 2.27 -10.61
CA THR A 188 20.89 3.38 -9.66
C THR A 188 19.62 3.55 -8.85
N HIS A 189 19.75 3.72 -7.55
CA HIS A 189 18.68 4.10 -6.65
C HIS A 189 18.03 5.40 -7.12
N ASN A 190 16.74 5.31 -7.44
CA ASN A 190 15.97 6.41 -8.01
C ASN A 190 14.56 6.39 -7.39
N PRO A 191 14.45 6.76 -6.10
CA PRO A 191 13.22 6.61 -5.32
C PRO A 191 12.10 7.48 -5.87
N GLY A 192 10.86 7.06 -5.64
CA GLY A 192 9.69 7.84 -5.98
C GLY A 192 8.42 7.10 -5.62
N GLU A 193 8.00 6.16 -6.47
CA GLU A 193 6.80 5.37 -6.21
C GLU A 193 6.98 4.47 -4.97
N THR A 194 8.16 3.87 -4.85
CA THR A 194 8.69 3.29 -3.61
C THR A 194 10.08 3.83 -3.27
N ASP A 195 10.49 3.59 -2.02
CA ASP A 195 11.83 3.92 -1.53
C ASP A 195 12.92 3.03 -2.16
N ASP A 196 12.62 1.77 -2.48
CA ASP A 196 13.58 0.83 -3.08
C ASP A 196 13.66 0.92 -4.62
N GLN A 197 13.05 1.93 -5.22
CA GLN A 197 12.94 1.99 -6.67
C GLN A 197 14.27 2.22 -7.38
N LEU A 198 14.44 1.52 -8.50
CA LEU A 198 15.62 1.57 -9.35
C LEU A 198 15.34 2.22 -10.70
N LEU A 199 16.34 2.97 -11.16
CA LEU A 199 16.57 3.28 -12.57
C LEU A 199 17.52 2.24 -13.14
N VAL A 200 17.10 1.57 -14.21
CA VAL A 200 17.94 0.68 -15.02
C VAL A 200 18.29 1.40 -16.31
N TRP A 201 19.59 1.58 -16.57
CA TRP A 201 20.10 2.29 -17.73
C TRP A 201 20.89 1.36 -18.65
N PHE A 202 20.41 1.23 -19.89
CA PHE A 202 21.12 0.53 -20.96
C PHE A 202 21.63 1.55 -21.98
N GLU A 203 22.91 1.92 -21.82
CA GLU A 203 23.53 3.05 -22.53
C GLU A 203 23.67 2.80 -24.03
N GLU A 204 24.03 1.58 -24.43
CA GLU A 204 24.36 1.23 -25.83
C GLU A 204 23.23 1.57 -26.81
N GLU A 205 21.97 1.38 -26.38
CA GLU A 205 20.78 1.69 -27.16
C GLU A 205 19.94 2.85 -26.57
N ARG A 206 20.49 3.54 -25.57
CA ARG A 206 19.87 4.71 -24.89
C ARG A 206 18.47 4.40 -24.31
N VAL A 207 18.31 3.25 -23.65
CA VAL A 207 17.03 2.81 -23.06
C VAL A 207 17.06 2.96 -21.54
N ALA A 208 16.09 3.68 -20.99
CA ALA A 208 15.87 3.79 -19.55
C ALA A 208 14.62 3.00 -19.14
N PHE A 209 14.77 2.09 -18.16
CA PHE A 209 13.64 1.44 -17.49
C PHE A 209 13.45 2.12 -16.14
N VAL A 210 12.27 2.70 -15.93
CA VAL A 210 12.04 3.65 -14.82
C VAL A 210 11.11 3.13 -13.74
N GLY A 211 10.64 1.88 -13.86
CA GLY A 211 9.58 1.34 -13.03
C GLY A 211 8.39 2.30 -12.98
N ASP A 212 7.81 2.47 -11.81
CA ASP A 212 6.60 3.28 -11.64
C ASP A 212 6.86 4.77 -11.41
N ASN A 213 8.05 5.27 -11.73
CA ASN A 213 8.33 6.70 -11.54
C ASN A 213 7.55 7.57 -12.54
N ILE A 214 7.10 6.99 -13.65
CA ILE A 214 6.33 7.69 -14.68
C ILE A 214 5.14 6.83 -15.08
N TYR A 215 3.98 7.45 -15.11
CA TYR A 215 2.74 6.88 -15.63
C TYR A 215 2.28 7.69 -16.84
N ARG A 216 1.46 7.09 -17.72
CA ARG A 216 0.65 7.84 -18.69
C ARG A 216 -0.63 8.38 -18.02
N SER A 217 -0.45 9.00 -16.86
CA SER A 217 -1.48 9.51 -15.95
C SER A 217 -0.80 10.28 -14.82
N TRP A 218 -1.52 11.19 -14.17
CA TRP A 218 -1.11 11.68 -12.85
C TRP A 218 -0.92 10.48 -11.89
N PRO A 219 0.22 10.37 -11.19
CA PRO A 219 0.51 9.21 -10.36
C PRO A 219 -0.26 9.26 -9.05
N ASN A 220 -0.32 8.11 -8.37
CA ASN A 220 -0.69 8.08 -6.97
C ASN A 220 0.49 8.56 -6.12
N LEU A 221 0.60 9.85 -5.80
CA LEU A 221 1.51 10.29 -4.72
C LEU A 221 1.04 9.77 -3.35
N TYR A 222 -0.25 9.42 -3.27
CA TYR A 222 -0.81 8.52 -2.26
C TYR A 222 -1.79 7.56 -2.92
N ALA A 223 -1.58 6.26 -2.75
CA ALA A 223 -2.57 5.28 -3.20
C ALA A 223 -3.71 5.21 -2.18
N ILE A 224 -4.95 5.39 -2.62
CA ILE A 224 -6.15 5.41 -1.75
C ILE A 224 -6.46 4.06 -1.07
N ARG A 225 -5.82 2.97 -1.49
CA ARG A 225 -5.73 1.70 -0.75
C ARG A 225 -4.98 1.83 0.58
N GLY A 226 -4.28 2.95 0.74
CA GLY A 226 -3.34 3.26 1.80
C GLY A 226 -1.96 2.72 1.43
N THR A 227 -0.93 3.53 1.61
CA THR A 227 0.51 3.19 1.55
C THR A 227 1.25 4.02 2.59
N LEU A 228 2.55 3.78 2.75
CA LEU A 228 3.42 4.77 3.40
C LEU A 228 3.48 6.04 2.54
N TYR A 229 3.93 7.14 3.15
CA TYR A 229 4.25 8.37 2.44
C TYR A 229 5.35 8.12 1.40
N ARG A 230 5.19 8.72 0.23
CA ARG A 230 6.16 8.74 -0.87
C ARG A 230 6.81 10.11 -0.83
N ASP A 231 8.13 10.19 -0.69
CA ASP A 231 8.78 11.50 -0.71
C ASP A 231 8.68 12.10 -2.12
N VAL A 232 7.78 13.07 -2.27
CA VAL A 232 7.46 13.66 -3.56
C VAL A 232 8.62 14.51 -4.07
N ARG A 233 9.46 15.08 -3.19
CA ARG A 233 10.63 15.83 -3.62
C ARG A 233 11.66 14.88 -4.22
N ASP A 234 11.94 13.77 -3.54
CA ASP A 234 12.87 12.75 -4.05
C ASP A 234 12.38 12.19 -5.39
N TRP A 235 11.06 11.99 -5.54
CA TRP A 235 10.45 11.61 -6.82
C TRP A 235 10.70 12.66 -7.91
N CYS A 236 10.49 13.95 -7.63
CA CYS A 236 10.79 15.01 -8.60
C CYS A 236 12.27 14.96 -9.05
N GLU A 237 13.19 14.89 -8.09
CA GLU A 237 14.62 14.80 -8.35
C GLU A 237 15.00 13.51 -9.11
N SER A 238 14.26 12.42 -8.92
CA SER A 238 14.38 11.17 -9.67
C SER A 238 13.99 11.32 -11.15
N ILE A 239 12.96 12.11 -11.48
CA ILE A 239 12.60 12.40 -12.88
C ILE A 239 13.68 13.24 -13.55
N ASP A 240 14.21 14.23 -12.84
CA ASP A 240 15.28 15.10 -13.37
C ASP A 240 16.56 14.30 -13.65
N ARG A 241 16.89 13.32 -12.79
CA ARG A 241 17.99 12.38 -13.01
C ARG A 241 17.80 11.51 -14.25
N ILE A 242 16.59 11.00 -14.49
CA ILE A 242 16.28 10.25 -15.70
C ILE A 242 16.46 11.13 -16.94
N ARG A 243 15.92 12.35 -16.92
CA ARG A 243 16.04 13.30 -18.05
C ARG A 243 17.48 13.66 -18.37
N ALA A 244 18.33 13.81 -17.36
CA ALA A 244 19.76 14.11 -17.54
C ALA A 244 20.52 13.04 -18.34
N LEU A 245 20.04 11.80 -18.39
CA LEU A 245 20.63 10.72 -19.21
C LEU A 245 20.34 10.88 -20.72
N GLN A 246 19.36 11.72 -21.08
CA GLN A 246 18.88 11.91 -22.45
C GLN A 246 18.51 10.57 -23.13
N PRO A 247 17.59 9.78 -22.56
CA PRO A 247 17.14 8.52 -23.15
C PRO A 247 16.47 8.74 -24.52
N HIS A 248 16.67 7.79 -25.43
CA HIS A 248 15.93 7.73 -26.69
C HIS A 248 14.66 6.88 -26.55
N HIS A 249 14.67 5.96 -25.59
CA HIS A 249 13.56 5.08 -25.28
C HIS A 249 13.35 5.03 -23.77
N LEU A 250 12.09 5.09 -23.37
CA LEU A 250 11.66 5.09 -21.98
C LEU A 250 10.67 3.94 -21.78
N VAL A 251 11.06 2.94 -21.00
CA VAL A 251 10.22 1.81 -20.59
C VAL A 251 9.65 2.11 -19.22
N LEU A 252 8.34 2.29 -19.16
CA LEU A 252 7.58 2.60 -17.97
C LEU A 252 7.21 1.29 -17.25
N GLY A 253 6.90 1.37 -15.96
CA GLY A 253 6.38 0.24 -15.18
C GLY A 253 4.96 -0.19 -15.59
N HIS A 254 4.25 0.66 -16.35
CA HIS A 254 2.94 0.35 -16.91
C HIS A 254 2.74 0.97 -18.29
N THR A 255 1.85 0.37 -19.08
CA THR A 255 1.47 0.80 -20.44
C THR A 255 2.63 0.77 -21.45
N LEU A 256 2.37 1.20 -22.68
CA LEU A 256 3.36 1.16 -23.77
C LEU A 256 4.54 2.11 -23.51
N PRO A 257 5.77 1.72 -23.91
CA PRO A 257 6.96 2.57 -23.82
C PRO A 257 6.83 3.86 -24.63
N ILE A 258 7.63 4.88 -24.31
CA ILE A 258 7.79 6.11 -25.10
C ILE A 258 9.10 5.99 -25.87
N SER A 259 9.10 6.34 -27.15
CA SER A 259 10.27 6.21 -28.03
C SER A 259 10.42 7.43 -28.92
N GLY A 260 11.68 7.77 -29.19
CA GLY A 260 12.07 9.00 -29.85
C GLY A 260 12.64 9.98 -28.83
N ALA A 261 13.85 10.49 -29.08
CA ALA A 261 14.56 11.33 -28.11
C ALA A 261 13.79 12.62 -27.77
N ALA A 262 13.07 13.19 -28.74
CA ALA A 262 12.27 14.40 -28.53
C ALA A 262 11.02 14.09 -27.69
N GLU A 263 10.31 13.01 -28.03
CA GLU A 263 9.11 12.56 -27.34
C GLU A 263 9.40 12.15 -25.90
N VAL A 264 10.55 11.53 -25.66
CA VAL A 264 11.02 11.15 -24.32
C VAL A 264 11.43 12.38 -23.51
N ASP A 265 12.16 13.34 -24.08
CA ASP A 265 12.52 14.58 -23.38
C ASP A 265 11.28 15.40 -23.02
N GLU A 266 10.33 15.55 -23.95
CA GLU A 266 9.05 16.22 -23.71
C GLU A 266 8.26 15.53 -22.60
N ALA A 267 8.16 14.20 -22.63
CA ALA A 267 7.46 13.44 -21.60
C ALA A 267 8.07 13.67 -20.20
N LEU A 268 9.40 13.60 -20.10
CA LEU A 268 10.13 13.81 -18.84
C LEU A 268 10.02 15.24 -18.35
N GLU A 269 10.11 16.22 -19.26
CA GLU A 269 9.94 17.64 -18.94
C GLU A 269 8.54 17.91 -18.39
N VAL A 270 7.50 17.49 -19.10
CA VAL A 270 6.11 17.70 -18.69
C VAL A 270 5.84 17.06 -17.34
N TYR A 271 6.29 15.81 -17.14
CA TYR A 271 6.07 15.09 -15.90
C TYR A 271 6.80 15.73 -14.71
N SER A 272 8.08 16.11 -14.91
CA SER A 272 8.87 16.83 -13.90
C SER A 272 8.23 18.17 -13.53
N ARG A 273 7.85 18.99 -14.52
CA ARG A 273 7.20 20.29 -14.28
C ARG A 273 5.90 20.14 -13.49
N GLY A 274 5.08 19.14 -13.82
CA GLY A 274 3.83 18.86 -13.12
C GLY A 274 4.04 18.50 -11.65
N LEU A 275 4.95 17.56 -11.37
CA LEU A 275 5.27 17.14 -9.99
C LEU A 275 5.87 18.29 -9.16
N TRP A 276 6.87 18.98 -9.70
CA TRP A 276 7.49 20.13 -9.02
C TRP A 276 6.49 21.24 -8.72
N HIS A 277 5.57 21.52 -9.66
CA HIS A 277 4.53 22.53 -9.45
C HIS A 277 3.62 22.15 -8.27
N VAL A 278 3.08 20.94 -8.26
CA VAL A 278 2.18 20.49 -7.18
C VAL A 278 2.91 20.46 -5.84
N TYR A 279 4.16 19.98 -5.80
CA TYR A 279 4.98 20.01 -4.60
C TYR A 279 5.18 21.44 -4.09
N ASN A 280 5.73 22.33 -4.93
CA ASN A 280 6.06 23.70 -4.53
C ASN A 280 4.82 24.50 -4.12
N ALA A 281 3.73 24.43 -4.89
CA ALA A 281 2.48 25.12 -4.56
C ALA A 281 1.90 24.64 -3.22
N THR A 282 2.04 23.34 -2.92
CA THR A 282 1.60 22.78 -1.64
C THR A 282 2.48 23.30 -0.49
N ILE A 283 3.81 23.33 -0.64
CA ILE A 283 4.74 23.88 0.36
C ILE A 283 4.52 25.38 0.58
N GLU A 284 4.34 26.16 -0.49
CA GLU A 284 4.03 27.59 -0.40
C GLU A 284 2.73 27.83 0.36
N GLY A 285 1.70 27.05 0.04
CA GLY A 285 0.41 27.08 0.70
C GLY A 285 0.46 26.74 2.19
N MET A 286 1.25 25.73 2.57
CA MET A 286 1.52 25.40 3.98
C MET A 286 2.16 26.58 4.72
N ASN A 287 3.19 27.19 4.12
CA ASN A 287 3.86 28.35 4.71
C ASN A 287 2.92 29.57 4.82
N ALA A 288 1.91 29.67 3.95
CA ALA A 288 0.86 30.66 4.03
C ALA A 288 -0.25 30.32 5.07
N GLY A 289 -0.11 29.21 5.81
CA GLY A 289 -1.04 28.79 6.85
C GLY A 289 -2.34 28.15 6.34
N ARG A 290 -2.37 27.68 5.09
CA ARG A 290 -3.53 26.99 4.52
C ARG A 290 -3.62 25.56 5.04
N THR A 291 -4.84 25.09 5.25
CA THR A 291 -5.14 23.72 5.67
C THR A 291 -5.02 22.73 4.50
N PRO A 292 -4.87 21.42 4.77
CA PRO A 292 -4.84 20.40 3.71
C PRO A 292 -6.08 20.46 2.81
N ASP A 293 -7.26 20.69 3.40
CA ASP A 293 -8.53 20.70 2.68
C ASP A 293 -8.68 21.90 1.75
N GLU A 294 -8.25 23.08 2.18
CA GLU A 294 -8.17 24.27 1.32
C GLU A 294 -7.20 24.04 0.17
N LEU A 295 -5.99 23.52 0.47
CA LEU A 295 -4.95 23.35 -0.55
C LEU A 295 -5.37 22.39 -1.66
N ALA A 296 -6.02 21.26 -1.36
CA ALA A 296 -6.45 20.38 -2.45
C ALA A 296 -7.58 20.97 -3.31
N ARG A 297 -8.29 21.99 -2.80
CA ARG A 297 -9.27 22.74 -3.59
C ARG A 297 -8.63 23.88 -4.39
N GLU A 298 -7.47 24.38 -3.97
CA GLU A 298 -6.80 25.53 -4.61
C GLU A 298 -5.68 25.12 -5.57
N VAL A 299 -4.85 24.14 -5.22
CA VAL A 299 -3.72 23.69 -6.03
C VAL A 299 -4.24 22.93 -7.27
N ARG A 300 -3.85 23.41 -8.44
CA ARG A 300 -4.15 22.84 -9.76
C ARG A 300 -2.90 22.83 -10.60
N LEU A 301 -2.84 21.94 -11.60
CA LEU A 301 -1.82 22.01 -12.62
C LEU A 301 -1.95 23.33 -13.43
N PRO A 302 -0.83 23.88 -13.92
CA PRO A 302 -0.85 25.01 -14.85
C PRO A 302 -1.69 24.70 -16.11
N ASP A 303 -2.30 25.72 -16.71
CA ASP A 303 -3.18 25.55 -17.88
C ASP A 303 -2.50 24.84 -19.06
N ASP A 304 -1.18 25.04 -19.25
CA ASP A 304 -0.41 24.37 -20.30
C ASP A 304 -0.12 22.89 -20.01
N LEU A 305 -0.33 22.44 -18.77
CA LEU A 305 -0.09 21.06 -18.31
C LEU A 305 -1.37 20.29 -17.99
N ALA A 306 -2.45 20.98 -17.61
CA ALA A 306 -3.66 20.39 -17.04
C ALA A 306 -4.35 19.37 -17.98
N ASP A 307 -4.31 19.61 -19.29
CA ASP A 307 -4.89 18.74 -20.31
C ASP A 307 -3.86 17.82 -20.98
N HIS A 308 -2.59 17.86 -20.55
CA HIS A 308 -1.57 17.00 -21.14
C HIS A 308 -1.88 15.52 -20.85
N PRO A 309 -1.87 14.60 -21.84
CA PRO A 309 -2.26 13.20 -21.65
C PRO A 309 -1.50 12.46 -20.54
N LEU A 310 -0.23 12.81 -20.31
CA LEU A 310 0.58 12.22 -19.22
C LEU A 310 0.18 12.67 -17.82
N LEU A 311 -0.58 13.76 -17.68
CA LEU A 311 -0.93 14.36 -16.39
C LEU A 311 -2.43 14.32 -16.10
N ARG A 312 -3.23 13.72 -16.98
CA ARG A 312 -4.65 13.46 -16.71
C ARG A 312 -4.81 12.57 -15.47
N GLU A 313 -5.79 12.90 -14.63
CA GLU A 313 -6.02 12.26 -13.32
C GLU A 313 -6.73 10.90 -13.45
N TYR A 314 -6.18 9.95 -14.22
CA TYR A 314 -6.79 8.64 -14.38
C TYR A 314 -6.52 7.72 -13.19
N TYR A 315 -5.29 7.72 -12.68
CA TYR A 315 -4.85 6.82 -11.60
C TYR A 315 -4.85 7.49 -10.23
N GLY A 316 -4.14 8.61 -10.09
CA GLY A 316 -4.18 9.46 -8.90
C GLY A 316 -4.85 10.81 -9.19
N SER A 317 -4.86 11.68 -8.18
CA SER A 317 -5.27 13.08 -8.33
C SER A 317 -4.33 14.04 -7.62
N VAL A 318 -4.23 15.26 -8.12
CA VAL A 318 -3.56 16.42 -7.52
C VAL A 318 -4.14 16.66 -6.12
N ALA A 319 -5.46 16.61 -5.96
CA ALA A 319 -6.11 16.83 -4.67
C ALA A 319 -5.65 15.82 -3.59
N TRP A 320 -5.52 14.54 -3.94
CA TRP A 320 -5.01 13.52 -3.01
C TRP A 320 -3.51 13.67 -2.79
N SER A 321 -2.78 14.09 -3.82
CA SER A 321 -1.34 14.34 -3.75
C SER A 321 -1.02 15.47 -2.78
N VAL A 322 -1.78 16.56 -2.82
CA VAL A 322 -1.66 17.69 -1.90
C VAL A 322 -1.86 17.25 -0.45
N ARG A 323 -2.87 16.40 -0.18
CA ARG A 323 -3.06 15.78 1.15
C ARG A 323 -1.85 14.96 1.57
N ALA A 324 -1.33 14.15 0.66
CA ALA A 324 -0.18 13.29 0.92
C ALA A 324 1.08 14.08 1.25
N ILE A 325 1.36 15.14 0.47
CA ILE A 325 2.50 16.04 0.69
C ILE A 325 2.34 16.75 2.04
N PHE A 326 1.15 17.26 2.36
CA PHE A 326 0.89 17.86 3.67
C PHE A 326 1.15 16.88 4.81
N ASP A 327 0.56 15.69 4.75
CA ASP A 327 0.73 14.67 5.80
C ASP A 327 2.20 14.22 5.93
N GLY A 328 2.91 14.05 4.82
CA GLY A 328 4.32 13.66 4.85
C GLY A 328 5.27 14.73 5.37
N VAL A 329 4.98 16.01 5.11
CA VAL A 329 5.85 17.14 5.47
C VAL A 329 5.52 17.72 6.85
N LEU A 330 4.23 17.89 7.16
CA LEU A 330 3.76 18.50 8.42
C LEU A 330 3.00 17.54 9.34
N GLY A 331 2.53 16.41 8.82
CA GLY A 331 1.66 15.48 9.55
C GLY A 331 0.17 15.75 9.36
N TRP A 332 -0.64 14.91 10.01
CA TRP A 332 -2.10 14.90 9.89
C TRP A 332 -2.81 16.13 10.50
N PHE A 333 -2.14 16.85 11.40
CA PHE A 333 -2.76 17.96 12.14
C PHE A 333 -2.71 19.25 11.33
N ASP A 334 -3.86 19.84 11.04
CA ASP A 334 -4.01 21.04 10.19
C ASP A 334 -3.68 22.36 10.92
N GLY A 335 -3.32 22.32 12.21
CA GLY A 335 -3.02 23.49 13.02
C GLY A 335 -4.22 24.11 13.75
N ASN A 336 -5.47 23.71 13.45
CA ASN A 336 -6.65 24.21 14.15
C ASN A 336 -6.86 23.46 15.47
N PRO A 337 -6.85 24.11 16.65
CA PRO A 337 -6.99 23.40 17.92
C PRO A 337 -8.29 22.57 18.05
N THR A 338 -9.33 22.87 17.28
CA THR A 338 -10.61 22.12 17.28
C THR A 338 -10.50 20.76 16.59
N THR A 339 -9.58 20.59 15.62
CA THR A 339 -9.37 19.34 14.88
C THR A 339 -8.37 18.42 15.59
N LEU A 340 -7.65 18.93 16.60
CA LEU A 340 -6.69 18.15 17.40
C LEU A 340 -7.40 17.07 18.25
N ASP A 341 -8.58 17.39 18.79
CA ASP A 341 -9.43 16.47 19.55
C ASP A 341 -10.90 16.65 19.15
N PRO A 342 -11.30 16.15 17.96
CA PRO A 342 -12.64 16.37 17.44
C PRO A 342 -13.66 15.52 18.21
N LEU A 343 -14.90 16.03 18.30
CA LEU A 343 -16.03 15.21 18.78
C LEU A 343 -16.11 13.88 18.02
N HIS A 344 -16.43 12.81 18.73
CA HIS A 344 -16.78 11.53 18.11
C HIS A 344 -17.87 11.74 17.02
N PRO A 345 -17.75 11.12 15.83
CA PRO A 345 -18.67 11.35 14.72
C PRO A 345 -20.16 11.26 15.09
N ALA A 346 -20.54 10.24 15.87
CA ALA A 346 -21.92 10.07 16.36
C ALA A 346 -22.41 11.24 17.25
N GLU A 347 -21.55 11.81 18.09
CA GLU A 347 -21.92 12.96 18.94
C GLU A 347 -22.05 14.23 18.10
N ARG A 348 -21.13 14.45 17.15
CA ARG A 348 -21.23 15.55 16.20
C ARG A 348 -22.54 15.47 15.40
N ALA A 349 -22.83 14.31 14.83
CA ALA A 349 -24.05 14.07 14.06
C ALA A 349 -25.32 14.31 14.90
N ARG A 350 -25.33 13.90 16.18
CA ARG A 350 -26.46 14.13 17.10
C ARG A 350 -26.72 15.61 17.33
N ARG A 351 -25.67 16.40 17.53
CA ARG A 351 -25.78 17.85 17.72
C ARG A 351 -26.26 18.55 16.45
N ILE A 352 -25.70 18.19 15.29
CA ILE A 352 -26.12 18.75 14.00
C ILE A 352 -27.57 18.38 13.68
N ALA A 353 -27.98 17.12 13.87
CA ALA A 353 -29.37 16.72 13.70
C ALA A 353 -30.30 17.49 14.66
N GLY A 354 -29.90 17.69 15.91
CA GLY A 354 -30.66 18.50 16.87
C GLY A 354 -30.89 19.94 16.39
N LEU A 355 -29.86 20.57 15.81
CA LEU A 355 -29.97 21.91 15.21
C LEU A 355 -30.82 21.91 13.94
N ALA A 356 -30.74 20.86 13.12
CA ALA A 356 -31.44 20.75 11.84
C ALA A 356 -32.93 20.38 11.99
N GLY A 357 -33.41 19.96 13.16
CA GLY A 357 -34.78 19.50 13.39
C GLY A 357 -34.96 17.96 13.33
N GLY A 358 -33.88 17.21 13.48
CA GLY A 358 -33.85 15.74 13.60
C GLY A 358 -33.38 15.01 12.34
N ALA A 359 -33.16 13.70 12.47
CA ALA A 359 -32.69 12.83 11.38
C ALA A 359 -33.62 12.84 10.16
N GLY A 360 -34.94 12.92 10.37
CA GLY A 360 -35.91 13.02 9.27
C GLY A 360 -35.72 14.27 8.41
N VAL A 361 -35.31 15.40 9.00
CA VAL A 361 -34.99 16.62 8.24
C VAL A 361 -33.68 16.44 7.48
N LEU A 362 -32.65 15.84 8.09
CA LEU A 362 -31.40 15.54 7.40
C LEU A 362 -31.62 14.63 6.18
N LEU A 363 -32.46 13.60 6.29
CA LEU A 363 -32.84 12.74 5.16
C LEU A 363 -33.56 13.53 4.06
N ALA A 364 -34.52 14.38 4.42
CA ALA A 364 -35.20 15.23 3.44
C ALA A 364 -34.22 16.18 2.72
N ARG A 365 -33.21 16.69 3.44
CA ARG A 365 -32.14 17.50 2.85
C ARG A 365 -31.20 16.70 1.97
N ALA A 366 -30.88 15.45 2.32
CA ALA A 366 -30.06 14.57 1.50
C ALA A 366 -30.74 14.29 0.14
N ARG A 367 -32.05 14.03 0.14
CA ARG A 367 -32.82 13.90 -1.11
C ARG A 367 -32.77 15.16 -1.97
N ALA A 368 -32.97 16.33 -1.34
CA ALA A 368 -32.96 17.61 -2.03
C ALA A 368 -31.58 17.92 -2.62
N ALA A 369 -30.51 17.67 -1.87
CA ALA A 369 -29.12 17.82 -2.31
C ALA A 369 -28.84 16.94 -3.53
N LEU A 370 -29.24 15.66 -3.49
CA LEU A 370 -29.04 14.75 -4.62
C LEU A 370 -29.80 15.21 -5.86
N ALA A 371 -31.06 15.63 -5.70
CA ALA A 371 -31.87 16.18 -6.79
C ALA A 371 -31.29 17.48 -7.37
N ALA A 372 -30.51 18.23 -6.59
CA ALA A 372 -29.80 19.42 -7.03
C ALA A 372 -28.41 19.13 -7.63
N GLY A 373 -27.98 17.85 -7.70
CA GLY A 373 -26.66 17.46 -8.19
C GLY A 373 -25.53 17.63 -7.17
N GLU A 374 -25.84 17.86 -5.89
CA GLU A 374 -24.86 18.04 -4.81
C GLU A 374 -24.45 16.68 -4.22
N ALA A 375 -23.78 15.86 -5.04
CA ALA A 375 -23.44 14.47 -4.69
C ALA A 375 -22.59 14.37 -3.42
N GLN A 376 -21.48 15.10 -3.34
CA GLN A 376 -20.61 15.10 -2.17
C GLN A 376 -21.36 15.47 -0.88
N TRP A 377 -22.21 16.51 -0.93
CA TRP A 377 -22.99 16.94 0.22
C TRP A 377 -24.06 15.92 0.62
N THR A 378 -24.67 15.24 -0.36
CA THR A 378 -25.59 14.12 -0.12
C THR A 378 -24.87 13.01 0.65
N ALA A 379 -23.66 12.62 0.23
CA ALA A 379 -22.88 11.59 0.90
C ALA A 379 -22.56 11.96 2.37
N GLU A 380 -22.17 13.20 2.62
CA GLU A 380 -21.89 13.72 3.97
C GLU A 380 -23.13 13.75 4.87
N LEU A 381 -24.28 14.16 4.33
CA LEU A 381 -25.56 14.09 5.04
C LEU A 381 -25.92 12.64 5.40
N CYS A 382 -25.72 11.71 4.47
CA CYS A 382 -25.93 10.29 4.72
C CYS A 382 -24.95 9.73 5.75
N ASP A 383 -23.69 10.17 5.78
CA ASP A 383 -22.74 9.77 6.83
C ASP A 383 -23.19 10.20 8.22
N MET A 384 -23.75 11.40 8.36
CA MET A 384 -24.35 11.83 9.62
C MET A 384 -25.56 10.99 10.02
N LEU A 385 -26.42 10.60 9.06
CA LEU A 385 -27.56 9.72 9.32
C LEU A 385 -27.10 8.32 9.78
N LEU A 386 -26.10 7.75 9.13
CA LEU A 386 -25.52 6.45 9.51
C LEU A 386 -24.85 6.53 10.89
N ALA A 387 -24.13 7.61 11.20
CA ALA A 387 -23.54 7.83 12.52
C ALA A 387 -24.56 8.01 13.65
N LEU A 388 -25.83 8.24 13.32
CA LEU A 388 -26.97 8.30 14.25
C LEU A 388 -27.70 6.97 14.40
N ASP A 389 -27.19 5.90 13.79
CA ASP A 389 -27.89 4.62 13.63
C ASP A 389 -29.26 4.78 12.91
N PHE A 390 -29.42 5.84 12.12
CA PHE A 390 -30.60 6.08 11.28
C PHE A 390 -30.39 5.44 9.91
N GLU A 391 -30.16 4.13 9.91
CA GLU A 391 -29.88 3.34 8.70
C GLU A 391 -31.19 2.79 8.13
N THR A 392 -31.69 3.43 7.08
CA THR A 392 -32.82 2.92 6.28
C THR A 392 -32.33 2.54 4.89
N PRO A 393 -33.04 1.66 4.15
CA PRO A 393 -32.70 1.34 2.76
C PRO A 393 -32.60 2.57 1.85
N GLU A 394 -33.31 3.63 2.19
CA GLU A 394 -33.26 4.89 1.46
C GLU A 394 -31.98 5.67 1.74
N VAL A 395 -31.50 5.70 2.99
CA VAL A 395 -30.23 6.37 3.35
C VAL A 395 -29.06 5.71 2.63
N THR A 396 -29.00 4.37 2.65
CA THR A 396 -27.96 3.63 1.96
C THR A 396 -28.05 3.77 0.45
N ALA A 397 -29.26 3.79 -0.13
CA ALA A 397 -29.47 4.07 -1.55
C ALA A 397 -29.02 5.48 -1.95
N LEU A 398 -29.42 6.52 -1.21
CA LEU A 398 -29.00 7.91 -1.46
C LEU A 398 -27.48 8.05 -1.40
N LYS A 399 -26.84 7.44 -0.40
CA LYS A 399 -25.39 7.45 -0.30
C LYS A 399 -24.75 6.73 -1.48
N ALA A 400 -25.25 5.55 -1.83
CA ALA A 400 -24.75 4.77 -2.96
C ALA A 400 -24.94 5.48 -4.32
N ASP A 401 -25.98 6.29 -4.48
CA ASP A 401 -26.22 7.10 -5.68
C ASP A 401 -25.35 8.36 -5.72
N ALA A 402 -24.92 8.86 -4.56
CA ALA A 402 -24.06 10.03 -4.43
C ALA A 402 -22.55 9.72 -4.59
N LEU A 403 -22.15 8.45 -4.50
CA LEU A 403 -20.76 8.02 -4.62
C LEU A 403 -20.35 7.81 -6.08
N ASP A 404 -19.72 8.83 -6.67
CA ASP A 404 -19.00 8.70 -7.94
C ASP A 404 -17.77 9.61 -7.96
N LEU A 405 -16.72 9.22 -8.68
CA LEU A 405 -15.49 10.00 -8.90
C LEU A 405 -14.99 9.75 -10.32
N ASP A 406 -14.27 10.74 -10.87
CA ASP A 406 -13.84 10.71 -12.26
C ASP A 406 -12.58 9.86 -12.49
N THR A 407 -11.66 9.84 -11.52
CA THR A 407 -10.46 8.98 -11.56
C THR A 407 -10.87 7.50 -11.60
N ALA A 408 -10.16 6.63 -12.32
CA ALA A 408 -10.47 5.21 -12.38
C ALA A 408 -10.46 4.54 -10.99
N THR A 409 -9.45 4.83 -10.17
CA THR A 409 -9.30 4.27 -8.83
C THR A 409 -10.37 4.77 -7.86
N GLY A 410 -10.67 6.07 -7.88
CA GLY A 410 -11.73 6.67 -7.09
C GLY A 410 -13.11 6.14 -7.49
N ARG A 411 -13.38 6.02 -8.80
CA ARG A 411 -14.59 5.42 -9.35
C ARG A 411 -14.76 4.00 -8.86
N ASN A 412 -13.73 3.16 -9.04
CA ASN A 412 -13.75 1.78 -8.57
C ASN A 412 -14.05 1.70 -7.07
N TYR A 413 -13.43 2.58 -6.28
CA TYR A 413 -13.63 2.63 -4.84
C TYR A 413 -15.06 3.03 -4.46
N HIS A 414 -15.58 4.09 -5.07
CA HIS A 414 -16.92 4.62 -4.86
C HIS A 414 -17.99 3.60 -5.28
N HIS A 415 -17.85 3.03 -6.47
CA HIS A 415 -18.79 2.05 -7.01
C HIS A 415 -18.78 0.78 -6.17
N THR A 416 -17.60 0.32 -5.71
CA THR A 416 -17.53 -0.85 -4.83
C THR A 416 -18.26 -0.57 -3.52
N CYS A 417 -18.02 0.58 -2.89
CA CYS A 417 -18.74 1.00 -1.68
C CYS A 417 -20.26 1.12 -1.92
N ALA A 418 -20.68 1.64 -3.07
CA ALA A 418 -22.08 1.75 -3.45
C ALA A 418 -22.75 0.37 -3.60
N GLN A 419 -22.04 -0.62 -4.15
CA GLN A 419 -22.53 -2.00 -4.23
C GLN A 419 -22.60 -2.66 -2.84
N GLU A 420 -21.62 -2.41 -1.95
CA GLU A 420 -21.65 -2.89 -0.57
C GLU A 420 -22.84 -2.31 0.22
N LEU A 421 -23.12 -1.00 0.08
CA LEU A 421 -24.27 -0.32 0.70
C LEU A 421 -25.62 -0.86 0.22
N ARG A 422 -25.67 -1.35 -1.03
CA ARG A 422 -26.86 -1.99 -1.63
C ARG A 422 -26.93 -3.50 -1.33
N GLU A 423 -25.99 -4.03 -0.55
CA GLU A 423 -25.81 -5.46 -0.25
C GLU A 423 -25.68 -6.38 -1.47
N SER A 424 -25.33 -5.84 -2.64
CA SER A 424 -25.20 -6.60 -3.88
C SER A 424 -23.87 -7.35 -3.98
N ILE A 425 -22.87 -6.95 -3.18
CA ILE A 425 -21.58 -7.65 -3.05
C ILE A 425 -21.22 -7.86 -1.58
N LYS A 426 -20.53 -8.97 -1.28
CA LYS A 426 -20.01 -9.28 0.07
C LYS A 426 -18.52 -9.60 0.00
N ALA A 427 -17.68 -8.65 0.42
CA ALA A 427 -16.22 -8.76 0.34
C ALA A 427 -15.61 -9.79 1.31
N ASP A 428 -16.34 -10.19 2.36
CA ASP A 428 -15.83 -10.99 3.47
C ASP A 428 -15.23 -12.34 3.07
N GLY A 429 -15.80 -13.02 2.07
CA GLY A 429 -15.31 -14.31 1.59
C GLY A 429 -13.95 -14.18 0.90
N ALA A 430 -13.84 -13.24 -0.04
CA ALA A 430 -12.62 -12.99 -0.80
C ALA A 430 -11.48 -12.45 0.09
N ILE A 431 -11.81 -11.52 1.00
CA ILE A 431 -10.84 -10.99 1.97
C ILE A 431 -10.35 -12.09 2.90
N ARG A 432 -11.23 -12.97 3.39
CA ARG A 432 -10.84 -14.07 4.28
C ARG A 432 -9.89 -15.05 3.60
N TRP A 433 -10.12 -15.36 2.33
CA TRP A 433 -9.25 -16.21 1.54
C TRP A 433 -7.86 -15.60 1.38
N ALA A 434 -7.77 -14.35 0.89
CA ALA A 434 -6.49 -13.66 0.67
C ALA A 434 -5.66 -13.54 1.97
N ARG A 435 -6.32 -13.26 3.11
CA ARG A 435 -5.66 -13.23 4.43
C ARG A 435 -5.07 -14.58 4.84
N GLY A 436 -5.72 -15.68 4.48
CA GLY A 436 -5.23 -17.03 4.73
C GLY A 436 -3.88 -17.25 4.06
N SER A 437 -3.75 -16.84 2.80
CA SER A 437 -2.53 -16.94 2.01
C SER A 437 -1.40 -16.07 2.57
N ILE A 438 -1.66 -14.80 2.92
CA ILE A 438 -0.65 -13.88 3.50
C ILE A 438 -0.09 -14.43 4.80
N ARG A 439 -0.96 -14.92 5.69
CA ARG A 439 -0.54 -15.47 6.98
C ARG A 439 0.36 -16.70 6.79
N GLY A 440 0.03 -17.57 5.83
CA GLY A 440 0.87 -18.73 5.51
C GLY A 440 2.31 -18.35 5.15
N ILE A 441 2.48 -17.27 4.40
CA ILE A 441 3.79 -16.78 3.96
C ILE A 441 4.59 -16.20 5.12
N VAL A 442 3.99 -15.31 5.90
CA VAL A 442 4.65 -14.69 7.06
C VAL A 442 5.10 -15.77 8.05
N ASP A 443 4.23 -16.75 8.33
CA ASP A 443 4.54 -17.88 9.19
C ASP A 443 5.65 -18.78 8.59
N SER A 444 5.75 -18.89 7.26
CA SER A 444 6.81 -19.64 6.56
C SER A 444 8.16 -18.91 6.50
N GLY A 445 8.14 -17.58 6.34
CA GLY A 445 9.32 -16.72 6.31
C GLY A 445 9.95 -16.58 7.70
N LEU A 446 9.13 -16.32 8.74
CA LEU A 446 9.58 -16.28 10.14
C LEU A 446 10.14 -17.62 10.64
N ARG A 447 9.64 -18.76 10.12
CA ARG A 447 10.20 -20.08 10.44
C ARG A 447 11.56 -20.34 9.78
N ARG A 448 11.86 -19.70 8.65
CA ARG A 448 13.11 -19.89 7.90
C ARG A 448 14.21 -18.91 8.32
N ASP A 449 13.89 -17.67 8.71
CA ASP A 449 14.87 -16.76 9.35
C ASP A 449 15.33 -17.27 10.73
N ASN A 450 14.50 -18.06 11.39
CA ASN A 450 14.87 -18.80 12.60
C ASN A 450 15.48 -20.19 12.31
N GLY A 451 15.65 -20.54 11.04
CA GLY A 451 15.82 -21.92 10.53
C GLY A 451 17.22 -22.33 10.10
N GLU A 452 18.27 -21.60 10.47
CA GLU A 452 19.63 -22.17 10.66
C GLU A 452 19.87 -22.53 12.14
N ARG A 453 18.83 -22.96 12.87
CA ARG A 453 19.00 -23.64 14.15
C ARG A 453 18.78 -25.13 13.95
N ARG A 454 19.82 -25.89 14.32
CA ARG A 454 19.90 -27.36 14.24
C ARG A 454 18.66 -28.03 14.79
N ASP A 455 18.19 -29.06 14.09
CA ASP A 455 17.07 -29.93 14.45
C ASP A 455 17.10 -30.31 15.93
N GLY A 456 16.01 -30.04 16.66
CA GLY A 456 15.85 -30.51 18.04
C GLY A 456 14.89 -29.74 18.96
N GLU A 457 14.32 -28.60 18.58
CA GLU A 457 13.37 -27.87 19.45
C GLU A 457 11.98 -27.74 18.81
N GLU A 458 10.99 -28.44 19.39
CA GLU A 458 9.57 -28.27 19.06
C GLU A 458 9.07 -26.86 19.41
N LEU A 459 8.22 -26.29 18.54
CA LEU A 459 7.45 -25.09 18.80
C LEU A 459 6.67 -25.22 20.13
N PRO A 460 6.63 -24.19 21.01
CA PRO A 460 5.83 -24.26 22.21
C PRO A 460 4.34 -24.30 21.86
N PRO A 461 3.53 -25.15 22.51
CA PRO A 461 2.10 -25.20 22.25
C PRO A 461 1.41 -23.91 22.76
N ARG A 462 0.30 -23.54 22.09
CA ARG A 462 -0.56 -22.41 22.50
C ARG A 462 -0.95 -22.54 23.99
N PRO A 463 -1.13 -21.43 24.71
CA PRO A 463 -1.26 -21.47 26.17
C PRO A 463 -2.62 -22.03 26.59
N ALA A 464 -2.62 -23.28 27.04
CA ALA A 464 -3.56 -23.78 28.04
C ALA A 464 -2.76 -24.22 29.28
N ARG A 465 -3.41 -24.09 30.43
CA ARG A 465 -2.86 -24.01 31.80
C ARG A 465 -1.92 -25.16 32.23
N LEU A 466 -1.07 -24.80 33.21
CA LEU A 466 -0.33 -25.62 34.18
C LEU A 466 0.94 -26.33 33.67
N GLY A 467 2.04 -26.07 34.37
CA GLY A 467 3.39 -26.41 33.91
C GLY A 467 4.03 -27.61 34.59
N ALA A 468 5.22 -27.94 34.11
CA ALA A 468 6.35 -28.49 34.84
C ALA A 468 7.57 -28.35 33.90
N GLY A 469 8.64 -27.74 34.39
CA GLY A 469 9.82 -27.44 33.56
C GLY A 469 10.76 -28.63 33.38
N ARG A 470 11.65 -28.48 32.41
CA ARG A 470 13.09 -28.80 32.51
C ARG A 470 13.86 -27.88 31.56
N SER A 471 14.99 -27.41 32.04
CA SER A 471 15.91 -26.46 31.45
C SER A 471 16.65 -27.05 30.24
N HIS A 472 16.95 -26.22 29.24
CA HIS A 472 18.27 -25.82 28.71
C HIS A 472 18.03 -25.04 27.40
N GLY A 473 18.43 -23.77 27.32
CA GLY A 473 18.29 -22.97 26.09
C GLY A 473 18.62 -21.50 26.28
N GLY A 474 19.41 -20.93 25.37
CA GLY A 474 19.68 -19.49 25.29
C GLY A 474 18.37 -18.73 25.09
N GLY A 475 17.92 -18.03 26.12
CA GLY A 475 16.58 -17.46 26.19
C GLY A 475 16.49 -16.06 25.61
N VAL A 476 15.48 -15.84 24.76
CA VAL A 476 14.91 -14.51 24.50
C VAL A 476 14.23 -14.03 25.77
N GLN A 477 14.63 -12.87 26.31
CA GLN A 477 13.97 -12.26 27.46
C GLN A 477 12.71 -11.51 26.99
N VAL A 478 11.53 -12.13 27.14
CA VAL A 478 10.25 -11.42 27.01
C VAL A 478 9.91 -10.80 28.35
N ARG A 479 10.22 -9.51 28.54
CA ARG A 479 9.72 -8.76 29.69
C ARG A 479 8.29 -8.31 29.40
N ARG A 480 7.32 -8.91 30.07
CA ARG A 480 5.94 -8.41 30.12
C ARG A 480 5.85 -7.29 31.15
N HIS A 481 6.01 -6.05 30.70
CA HIS A 481 5.40 -4.94 31.42
C HIS A 481 3.92 -4.90 31.05
N ARG A 482 3.06 -4.46 31.98
CA ARG A 482 1.61 -4.39 31.77
C ARG A 482 1.34 -3.69 30.43
N HIS A 483 0.88 -4.47 29.46
CA HIS A 483 0.40 -4.09 28.12
C HIS A 483 1.40 -3.94 26.95
N VAL A 484 2.70 -4.22 27.08
CA VAL A 484 3.62 -4.22 25.91
C VAL A 484 4.62 -5.38 26.01
N ALA A 485 4.80 -6.12 24.91
CA ALA A 485 5.90 -7.07 24.74
C ALA A 485 6.99 -6.39 23.91
N LEU A 486 8.09 -6.02 24.55
CA LEU A 486 9.29 -5.55 23.88
C LEU A 486 10.20 -6.76 23.62
N VAL A 487 10.66 -6.91 22.38
CA VAL A 487 11.71 -7.85 22.01
C VAL A 487 12.94 -7.02 21.69
N ALA A 488 13.96 -7.10 22.54
CA ALA A 488 15.24 -6.43 22.33
C ALA A 488 16.32 -7.49 21.98
N PRO A 489 17.16 -7.28 20.95
CA PRO A 489 18.35 -8.08 20.76
C PRO A 489 19.46 -7.60 21.72
N GLY A 490 20.05 -8.54 22.47
CA GLY A 490 21.35 -8.39 23.12
C GLY A 490 21.57 -7.16 24.01
N ALA A 491 21.18 -7.23 25.27
CA ALA A 491 21.72 -6.33 26.30
C ALA A 491 22.13 -7.14 27.54
N ASP A 492 23.42 -7.18 27.80
CA ASP A 492 24.05 -7.79 28.97
C ASP A 492 23.93 -6.81 30.14
N VAL A 493 23.16 -7.16 31.19
CA VAL A 493 23.10 -6.36 32.42
C VAL A 493 23.25 -7.30 33.61
N GLY A 494 24.33 -7.08 34.35
CA GLY A 494 24.89 -7.96 35.37
C GLY A 494 24.04 -8.24 36.61
N ASP A 495 24.43 -9.36 37.21
CA ASP A 495 24.09 -9.99 38.48
C ASP A 495 23.47 -9.08 39.57
N GLN A 496 22.25 -9.41 40.02
CA GLN A 496 21.90 -9.27 41.45
C GLN A 496 21.04 -10.46 41.92
N ARG A 497 21.68 -11.25 42.80
CA ARG A 497 21.18 -12.42 43.52
C ARG A 497 20.03 -12.11 44.47
N GLY A 498 19.14 -13.08 44.72
CA GLY A 498 18.14 -12.94 45.79
C GLY A 498 17.23 -14.12 46.10
N ARG A 499 17.80 -15.21 46.67
CA ARG A 499 17.21 -16.18 47.62
C ARG A 499 16.01 -17.06 47.21
N VAL A 500 16.32 -18.35 47.08
CA VAL A 500 15.41 -19.51 47.11
C VAL A 500 15.05 -19.86 48.55
N VAL A 501 13.76 -20.12 48.82
CA VAL A 501 13.28 -20.79 50.04
C VAL A 501 12.25 -21.86 49.64
N VAL A 502 12.52 -23.11 50.01
CA VAL A 502 11.65 -24.31 49.99
C VAL A 502 12.05 -25.06 51.27
N PRO A 503 11.17 -25.65 52.14
CA PRO A 503 10.15 -26.69 51.84
C PRO A 503 8.95 -26.66 52.85
N PRO A 504 8.15 -27.72 53.14
CA PRO A 504 8.00 -29.06 52.55
C PRO A 504 6.54 -29.49 52.20
N ARG A 505 6.46 -30.67 51.58
CA ARG A 505 5.23 -31.37 51.12
C ARG A 505 4.57 -32.23 52.22
N ARG A 506 3.27 -32.49 51.98
CA ARG A 506 2.39 -33.63 52.35
C ARG A 506 1.37 -33.34 53.45
N ARG A 507 0.07 -33.46 53.13
CA ARG A 507 -0.75 -34.67 53.30
C ARG A 507 -2.12 -34.49 52.64
N HIS A 508 -2.68 -35.62 52.19
CA HIS A 508 -4.05 -35.78 51.72
C HIS A 508 -5.04 -35.61 52.88
N GLU A 509 -6.22 -35.05 52.61
CA GLU A 509 -7.51 -35.64 53.03
C GLU A 509 -8.68 -35.01 52.26
N VAL A 510 -9.62 -35.86 51.89
CA VAL A 510 -10.88 -35.58 51.20
C VAL A 510 -11.98 -35.50 52.25
N ARG A 511 -12.92 -34.54 52.14
CA ARG A 511 -14.37 -34.77 52.30
C ARG A 511 -15.20 -33.51 52.05
N GLU A 512 -16.33 -33.76 51.41
CA GLU A 512 -17.44 -32.87 51.05
C GLU A 512 -18.23 -32.40 52.27
N HIS A 513 -18.82 -31.19 52.22
CA HIS A 513 -20.26 -30.96 52.40
C HIS A 513 -20.67 -29.48 52.20
N GLU A 514 -21.96 -29.32 51.93
CA GLU A 514 -22.71 -28.18 51.41
C GLU A 514 -22.87 -26.97 52.36
N VAL A 515 -22.89 -25.76 51.75
CA VAL A 515 -23.81 -24.58 51.86
C VAL A 515 -24.75 -24.52 53.11
N PRO A 516 -25.06 -23.36 53.78
CA PRO A 516 -25.40 -22.09 53.14
C PRO A 516 -25.15 -20.74 53.86
N TYR A 517 -25.34 -19.70 53.05
CA TYR A 517 -25.54 -18.27 53.29
C TYR A 517 -26.35 -17.91 54.57
N THR A 518 -25.90 -16.91 55.34
CA THR A 518 -26.75 -16.03 56.17
C THR A 518 -26.09 -14.64 56.32
N GLY A 519 -26.93 -13.61 56.49
CA GLY A 519 -26.61 -12.17 56.40
C GLY A 519 -25.63 -11.66 57.46
N THR A 520 -25.17 -10.41 57.46
CA THR A 520 -25.98 -9.19 57.47
C THR A 520 -25.07 -7.94 57.51
N ARG A 521 -25.58 -6.85 56.93
CA ARG A 521 -25.55 -5.43 57.39
C ARG A 521 -24.24 -4.65 57.61
N ARG A 522 -24.28 -3.46 56.97
CA ARG A 522 -24.01 -2.08 57.43
C ARG A 522 -22.62 -1.46 57.18
N GLN A 523 -22.68 -0.50 56.24
CA GLN A 523 -22.15 0.87 56.29
C GLN A 523 -21.20 1.23 57.45
N CYS A 524 -20.01 1.73 57.10
CA CYS A 524 -19.57 3.03 57.59
C CYS A 524 -18.48 3.67 56.70
N THR A 525 -18.56 4.99 56.68
CA THR A 525 -17.82 6.03 55.95
C THR A 525 -16.30 6.08 56.21
N HIS A 526 -15.49 6.52 55.24
CA HIS A 526 -14.64 7.73 55.35
C HIS A 526 -13.79 7.99 54.09
N ARG A 527 -13.80 9.25 53.63
CA ARG A 527 -12.85 9.87 52.68
C ARG A 527 -11.50 10.05 53.37
N ARG A 528 -10.38 9.79 52.67
CA ARG A 528 -9.15 10.61 52.75
C ARG A 528 -8.36 10.57 51.44
N CYS A 529 -8.07 11.76 50.94
CA CYS A 529 -7.14 12.07 49.86
C CYS A 529 -5.69 11.84 50.31
N PHE A 530 -4.80 11.46 49.38
CA PHE A 530 -3.35 11.60 49.55
C PHE A 530 -2.78 12.49 48.46
N ARG A 531 -1.98 13.46 48.90
CA ARG A 531 -1.21 14.46 48.14
C ARG A 531 0.25 13.97 48.13
N VAL A 532 0.89 13.95 46.97
CA VAL A 532 2.31 13.64 46.81
C VAL A 532 3.09 14.97 46.81
N VAL A 533 4.14 15.05 47.63
CA VAL A 533 5.10 16.17 47.69
C VAL A 533 6.46 15.62 47.24
N ALA A 534 7.07 16.31 46.27
CA ALA A 534 8.43 16.06 45.78
C ALA A 534 9.44 16.75 46.72
N GLY A 535 10.59 16.10 46.95
CA GLY A 535 11.71 16.64 47.71
C GLY A 535 12.93 16.87 46.82
N GLU A 536 13.52 18.06 46.91
CA GLU A 536 14.87 18.38 46.45
C GLU A 536 15.87 18.27 47.61
N PRO A 537 17.18 18.06 47.34
CA PRO A 537 18.24 18.31 48.32
C PRO A 537 19.12 19.53 47.94
N LEU A 538 19.19 20.48 48.86
CA LEU A 538 20.29 21.45 49.09
C LEU A 538 21.21 20.82 50.17
N ASP A 539 22.53 21.02 50.32
CA ASP A 539 23.48 22.08 49.96
C ASP A 539 24.91 21.54 50.18
N ALA A 540 25.94 22.18 49.58
CA ALA A 540 27.19 22.53 50.27
C ALA A 540 28.11 23.46 49.45
N VAL A 541 28.06 24.75 49.80
CA VAL A 541 29.14 25.72 50.12
C VAL A 541 30.55 25.57 49.52
N SER A 542 31.02 26.73 49.02
CA SER A 542 32.36 27.24 48.62
C SER A 542 32.92 26.82 47.26
#